data_AF-A0A151GIR4-F1
#
_entry.id   AF-A0A151GIR4-F1
#
_cell.length_a   1.000
_cell.length_b   1.000
_cell.length_c   1.000
_cell.angle_alpha   90.00
_cell.angle_beta   90.00
_cell.angle_gamma   90.00
#
_symmetry.space_group_name_H-M   'P 1'
#
loop_
_entity.id
_entity.type
_entity.pdbx_description
1 polymer ?
#
loop_
_entity_poly.entity_id
_entity_poly.type
_entity_poly.pdbx_seq_one_letter_code
_entity_poly.pdbx_strand_id
1 'polypeptide(L)'
;MLRQWITLLSFLLWLQWPSFIYAIPTEAVLPAINQIEEKIFTLALFSRPEYVPYGTDDLNTFHWAIHASKKGSRGEVVDSFDASDWRYIRQGNKQSVISNHPPSKGHPSPFMYQYKYAVEPANVQTFMARINIGSATTSTIEVTELFRGLKLPGPGESCLNWAQSAMLEMQLKGMAKQFDVGTFSQKALEYALGRV
;
A
#
# COMPACT_ATOMS: atom_id res chain seq x y z
N MET A 1 69.96 2.62 19.96
CA MET A 1 69.97 3.74 18.98
C MET A 1 69.78 3.11 17.61
N LEU A 2 68.56 3.09 17.06
CA LEU A 2 67.93 4.07 16.17
C LEU A 2 68.20 3.80 14.67
N ARG A 3 67.11 3.72 13.89
CA ARG A 3 66.95 3.80 12.41
C ARG A 3 67.24 2.54 11.58
N GLN A 4 66.21 1.85 11.10
CA GLN A 4 65.41 2.09 9.87
C GLN A 4 66.16 1.73 8.59
N TRP A 5 65.72 0.67 7.90
CA TRP A 5 65.51 0.64 6.44
C TRP A 5 64.32 -0.28 6.11
N ILE A 6 63.47 0.23 5.21
CA ILE A 6 62.17 -0.28 4.80
C ILE A 6 62.30 -0.85 3.37
N THR A 7 61.42 -1.82 3.04
CA THR A 7 60.95 -2.24 1.70
C THR A 7 61.93 -2.85 0.70
N LEU A 8 61.68 -4.10 0.31
CA LEU A 8 60.91 -4.45 -0.90
C LEU A 8 60.88 -5.98 -1.03
N LEU A 9 59.70 -6.60 -0.87
CA LEU A 9 59.39 -7.82 -1.59
C LEU A 9 57.87 -7.94 -1.75
N SER A 10 57.38 -7.25 -2.78
CA SER A 10 56.11 -7.56 -3.41
C SER A 10 56.23 -8.94 -4.04
N PHE A 11 55.33 -9.87 -3.70
CA PHE A 11 54.59 -10.73 -4.63
C PHE A 11 53.89 -11.84 -3.84
N LEU A 12 52.61 -12.05 -4.17
CA LEU A 12 51.82 -13.25 -3.88
C LEU A 12 51.41 -13.47 -2.41
N LEU A 13 50.51 -12.65 -1.88
CA LEU A 13 49.53 -13.19 -0.92
C LEU A 13 48.12 -12.56 -1.08
N TRP A 14 47.19 -13.42 -1.52
CA TRP A 14 45.78 -13.47 -1.09
C TRP A 14 44.84 -12.34 -1.54
N LEU A 15 44.49 -12.36 -2.82
CA LEU A 15 43.14 -12.00 -3.27
C LEU A 15 42.23 -13.23 -3.14
N GLN A 16 41.71 -13.48 -1.94
CA GLN A 16 40.46 -14.21 -1.77
C GLN A 16 39.48 -13.26 -1.09
N TRP A 17 38.95 -12.34 -1.87
CA TRP A 17 37.73 -11.67 -1.48
C TRP A 17 36.65 -12.76 -1.38
N PRO A 18 35.89 -12.84 -0.28
CA PRO A 18 34.70 -13.68 -0.30
C PRO A 18 33.85 -13.15 -1.44
N SER A 19 33.58 -14.00 -2.42
CA SER A 19 32.51 -13.77 -3.37
C SER A 19 31.27 -13.53 -2.52
N PHE A 20 30.90 -12.28 -2.33
CA PHE A 20 29.55 -11.93 -1.94
C PHE A 20 28.70 -12.46 -3.10
N ILE A 21 28.25 -13.69 -2.94
CA ILE A 21 27.09 -14.17 -3.66
C ILE A 21 25.99 -13.23 -3.19
N TYR A 22 25.78 -12.16 -3.96
CA TYR A 22 24.49 -11.50 -3.95
C TYR A 22 23.51 -12.62 -4.27
N ALA A 23 22.82 -13.10 -3.25
CA ALA A 23 21.59 -13.81 -3.45
C ALA A 23 20.73 -12.83 -4.25
N ILE A 24 20.67 -13.05 -5.56
CA ILE A 24 19.70 -12.42 -6.43
C ILE A 24 18.37 -12.73 -5.75
N PRO A 25 17.58 -11.72 -5.32
CA PRO A 25 16.30 -11.99 -4.70
C PRO A 25 15.54 -12.91 -5.65
N THR A 26 15.18 -14.06 -5.12
CA THR A 26 14.33 -15.06 -5.74
C THR A 26 13.20 -14.34 -6.47
N GLU A 27 12.94 -14.77 -7.71
CA GLU A 27 11.79 -14.35 -8.53
C GLU A 27 10.63 -13.89 -7.65
N ALA A 28 10.13 -12.67 -7.88
CA ALA A 28 9.00 -12.13 -7.15
C ALA A 28 7.90 -13.19 -7.07
N VAL A 29 7.77 -13.83 -5.90
CA VAL A 29 6.82 -14.91 -5.68
C VAL A 29 5.45 -14.30 -5.94
N LEU A 30 4.80 -14.73 -7.02
CA LEU A 30 3.46 -14.26 -7.35
C LEU A 30 2.57 -14.45 -6.12
N PRO A 31 1.79 -13.44 -5.72
CA PRO A 31 0.96 -13.54 -4.54
C PRO A 31 0.03 -14.76 -4.68
N ALA A 32 -0.10 -15.55 -3.62
CA ALA A 32 -1.03 -16.67 -3.56
C ALA A 32 -2.47 -16.15 -3.43
N ILE A 33 -2.97 -15.49 -4.49
CA ILE A 33 -4.22 -14.71 -4.45
C ILE A 33 -5.46 -15.56 -4.13
N ASN A 34 -5.40 -16.86 -4.40
CA ASN A 34 -6.47 -17.82 -4.14
C ASN A 34 -6.40 -18.44 -2.73
N GLN A 35 -5.34 -18.14 -1.96
CA GLN A 35 -5.19 -18.67 -0.61
C GLN A 35 -6.25 -18.07 0.32
N ILE A 36 -7.07 -18.92 0.91
CA ILE A 36 -8.01 -18.55 1.96
C ILE A 36 -7.25 -18.49 3.29
N GLU A 37 -7.27 -17.34 3.94
CA GLU A 37 -6.61 -17.11 5.22
C GLU A 37 -7.33 -16.02 6.02
N GLU A 38 -7.09 -15.95 7.33
CA GLU A 38 -7.60 -14.85 8.15
C GLU A 38 -6.84 -13.56 7.82
N LYS A 39 -7.54 -12.59 7.24
CA LYS A 39 -7.02 -11.27 6.89
C LYS A 39 -7.53 -10.22 7.87
N ILE A 40 -6.65 -9.30 8.23
CA ILE A 40 -6.97 -8.07 8.97
C ILE A 40 -7.06 -6.94 7.95
N PHE A 41 -8.19 -6.23 8.00
CA PHE A 41 -8.45 -5.08 7.15
C PHE A 41 -8.25 -3.79 7.91
N THR A 42 -7.59 -2.84 7.26
CA THR A 42 -7.36 -1.52 7.82
C THR A 42 -7.60 -0.44 6.78
N LEU A 43 -8.21 0.67 7.20
CA LEU A 43 -8.20 1.91 6.42
C LEU A 43 -6.85 2.60 6.61
N ALA A 44 -6.17 2.91 5.52
CA ALA A 44 -4.88 3.58 5.50
C ALA A 44 -5.00 4.97 4.87
N LEU A 45 -4.34 5.94 5.51
CA LEU A 45 -4.36 7.34 5.12
C LEU A 45 -2.94 7.79 4.75
N PHE A 46 -2.85 8.50 3.63
CA PHE A 46 -1.61 9.06 3.13
C PHE A 46 -1.78 10.55 2.85
N SER A 47 -0.79 11.35 3.23
CA SER A 47 -0.72 12.75 2.83
C SER A 47 -0.49 12.86 1.33
N ARG A 48 -1.01 13.95 0.76
CA ARG A 48 -0.74 14.34 -0.62
C ARG A 48 0.00 15.67 -0.58
N PRO A 49 1.35 15.68 -0.69
CA PRO A 49 2.16 16.88 -0.53
C PRO A 49 1.68 18.07 -1.37
N GLU A 50 1.10 17.81 -2.54
CA GLU A 50 0.55 18.82 -3.43
C GLU A 50 -0.67 19.58 -2.85
N TYR A 51 -1.33 19.05 -1.81
CA TYR A 51 -2.44 19.69 -1.10
C TYR A 51 -2.09 20.24 0.28
N VAL A 52 -0.87 19.96 0.79
CA VAL A 52 -0.39 20.41 2.12
C VAL A 52 -0.42 21.94 2.31
N PRO A 53 -0.14 22.80 1.31
CA PRO A 53 -0.15 24.25 1.50
C PRO A 53 -1.53 24.86 1.83
N TYR A 54 -2.62 24.12 1.61
CA TYR A 54 -3.98 24.66 1.69
C TYR A 54 -4.63 24.50 3.07
N GLY A 55 -3.90 24.00 4.08
CA GLY A 55 -4.38 23.81 5.45
C GLY A 55 -5.66 22.98 5.50
N THR A 56 -5.56 21.66 5.42
CA THR A 56 -6.74 20.89 5.00
C THR A 56 -7.10 19.79 5.98
N ASP A 57 -8.07 20.12 6.85
CA ASP A 57 -8.92 19.13 7.52
C ASP A 57 -9.97 18.55 6.55
N ASP A 58 -9.84 18.84 5.25
CA ASP A 58 -10.67 18.30 4.20
C ASP A 58 -10.25 16.87 3.86
N LEU A 59 -11.13 15.92 4.17
CA LEU A 59 -10.96 14.50 3.88
C LEU A 59 -10.59 14.22 2.41
N ASN A 60 -11.02 15.08 1.48
CA ASN A 60 -10.79 14.90 0.05
C ASN A 60 -9.33 15.15 -0.38
N THR A 61 -8.52 15.77 0.49
CA THR A 61 -7.13 16.12 0.21
C THR A 61 -6.13 15.01 0.55
N PHE A 62 -6.60 13.94 1.19
CA PHE A 62 -5.81 12.77 1.53
C PHE A 62 -6.05 11.65 0.53
N HIS A 63 -5.07 10.75 0.42
CA HIS A 63 -5.27 9.49 -0.29
C HIS A 63 -5.69 8.41 0.70
N TRP A 64 -6.73 7.67 0.33
CA TRP A 64 -7.35 6.63 1.15
C TRP A 64 -7.21 5.29 0.45
N ALA A 65 -6.74 4.29 1.19
CA ALA A 65 -6.63 2.92 0.72
C ALA A 65 -7.18 1.95 1.76
N ILE A 66 -7.69 0.81 1.30
CA ILE A 66 -7.96 -0.34 2.16
C ILE A 66 -6.76 -1.26 2.06
N HIS A 67 -6.15 -1.60 3.19
CA HIS A 67 -5.11 -2.61 3.26
C HIS A 67 -5.70 -3.92 3.81
N ALA A 68 -5.30 -5.04 3.20
CA ALA A 68 -5.51 -6.37 3.73
C ALA A 68 -4.15 -6.98 4.10
N SER A 69 -4.05 -7.56 5.28
CA SER A 69 -2.83 -8.19 5.76
C SER A 69 -3.15 -9.53 6.38
N LYS A 70 -2.27 -10.52 6.21
CA LYS A 70 -2.41 -11.81 6.91
C LYS A 70 -2.38 -11.58 8.42
N LYS A 71 -3.27 -12.23 9.17
CA LYS A 71 -3.23 -12.17 10.64
C LYS A 71 -1.85 -12.62 11.16
N GLY A 72 -1.33 -11.88 12.13
CA GLY A 72 -0.01 -12.09 12.70
C GLY A 72 1.12 -11.32 11.99
N SER A 73 0.91 -10.82 10.76
CA SER A 73 1.91 -10.02 10.04
C SER A 73 2.11 -8.60 10.60
N ARG A 74 1.25 -8.16 11.52
CA ARG A 74 1.19 -6.78 12.04
C ARG A 74 1.06 -5.72 10.93
N GLY A 75 0.67 -6.14 9.73
CA GLY A 75 0.61 -5.33 8.52
C GLY A 75 1.96 -4.73 8.12
N GLU A 76 3.06 -5.43 8.40
CA GLU A 76 4.39 -5.07 7.87
C GLU A 76 4.36 -5.10 6.33
N VAL A 77 3.70 -6.12 5.78
CA VAL A 77 3.44 -6.32 4.36
C VAL A 77 1.93 -6.46 4.15
N VAL A 78 1.38 -5.74 3.18
CA VAL A 78 -0.06 -5.68 2.91
C VAL A 78 -0.37 -5.76 1.42
N ASP A 79 -1.56 -6.26 1.11
CA ASP A 79 -2.23 -5.99 -0.16
C ASP A 79 -2.98 -4.66 -0.02
N SER A 80 -2.77 -3.72 -0.94
CA SER A 80 -3.39 -2.39 -0.91
C SER A 80 -4.37 -2.23 -2.06
N PHE A 81 -5.54 -1.67 -1.74
CA PHE A 81 -6.64 -1.43 -2.66
C PHE A 81 -7.05 0.04 -2.61
N ASP A 82 -7.11 0.71 -3.75
CA ASP A 82 -7.50 2.11 -3.84
C ASP A 82 -8.18 2.45 -5.17
N ALA A 83 -8.77 3.64 -5.22
CA ALA A 83 -9.13 4.30 -6.47
C ALA A 83 -8.22 5.52 -6.66
N SER A 84 -7.49 5.57 -7.77
CA SER A 84 -6.66 6.73 -8.11
C SER A 84 -6.51 6.89 -9.63
N ASP A 85 -6.17 8.09 -10.06
CA ASP A 85 -5.98 8.48 -11.47
C ASP A 85 -4.58 8.11 -12.02
N TRP A 86 -3.78 7.44 -11.19
CA TRP A 86 -2.41 7.11 -11.54
C TRP A 86 -2.33 5.94 -12.53
N ARG A 87 -1.58 6.12 -13.62
CA ARG A 87 -1.51 5.15 -14.72
C ARG A 87 -0.52 4.01 -14.51
N TYR A 88 0.24 4.02 -13.42
CA TYR A 88 1.33 3.06 -13.21
C TYR A 88 1.30 2.49 -11.80
N ILE A 89 0.88 1.24 -11.66
CA ILE A 89 0.82 0.60 -10.36
C ILE A 89 2.18 -0.05 -10.07
N ARG A 90 2.82 0.38 -8.98
CA ARG A 90 4.00 -0.30 -8.43
C ARG A 90 3.56 -1.51 -7.63
N GLN A 91 4.15 -2.64 -7.92
CA GLN A 91 3.85 -3.94 -7.33
C GLN A 91 5.04 -4.45 -6.53
N GLY A 92 4.73 -5.14 -5.42
CA GLY A 92 5.71 -5.64 -4.47
C GLY A 92 6.56 -4.53 -3.85
N ASN A 93 7.79 -4.89 -3.53
CA ASN A 93 8.89 -4.03 -3.09
C ASN A 93 9.42 -3.11 -4.21
N LYS A 94 8.50 -2.52 -4.99
CA LYS A 94 8.70 -1.55 -6.08
C LYS A 94 9.44 -2.11 -7.30
N GLN A 95 9.51 -3.42 -7.44
CA GLN A 95 10.27 -4.11 -8.49
C GLN A 95 9.52 -4.20 -9.82
N SER A 96 8.19 -4.25 -9.77
CA SER A 96 7.34 -4.38 -10.96
C SER A 96 6.44 -3.16 -11.11
N VAL A 97 6.41 -2.56 -12.30
CA VAL A 97 5.48 -1.48 -12.64
C VAL A 97 4.55 -1.99 -13.73
N ILE A 98 3.26 -2.02 -13.44
CA ILE A 98 2.24 -2.38 -14.43
C ILE A 98 1.46 -1.14 -14.87
N SER A 99 1.17 -1.05 -16.17
CA SER A 99 0.31 0.02 -16.68
C SER A 99 -1.15 -0.27 -16.30
N ASN A 100 -1.78 0.70 -15.63
CA ASN A 100 -3.22 0.74 -15.44
C ASN A 100 -3.79 1.68 -16.50
N HIS A 101 -4.45 1.10 -17.51
CA HIS A 101 -5.07 1.88 -18.56
C HIS A 101 -6.55 2.07 -18.23
N PRO A 102 -7.09 3.30 -18.41
CA PRO A 102 -8.51 3.51 -18.20
C PRO A 102 -9.33 2.59 -19.12
N PRO A 103 -10.46 2.05 -18.63
CA PRO A 103 -11.30 1.17 -19.41
C PRO A 103 -11.95 1.95 -20.56
N SER A 104 -11.28 1.98 -21.72
CA SER A 104 -11.75 2.48 -23.01
C SER A 104 -12.00 4.00 -23.15
N LYS A 105 -11.95 4.48 -24.41
CA LYS A 105 -12.31 5.86 -24.77
C LYS A 105 -13.80 6.08 -24.48
N GLY A 106 -14.12 6.94 -23.51
CA GLY A 106 -15.50 7.29 -23.15
C GLY A 106 -15.84 7.16 -21.66
N HIS A 107 -14.93 6.65 -20.83
CA HIS A 107 -15.13 6.63 -19.39
C HIS A 107 -14.99 8.05 -18.80
N PRO A 108 -16.02 8.60 -18.12
CA PRO A 108 -15.99 9.97 -17.62
C PRO A 108 -15.11 10.13 -16.37
N SER A 109 -14.80 9.02 -15.68
CA SER A 109 -13.98 9.03 -14.47
C SER A 109 -12.49 8.98 -14.80
N PRO A 110 -11.66 9.89 -14.25
CA PRO A 110 -10.20 9.77 -14.33
C PRO A 110 -9.66 8.69 -13.38
N PHE A 111 -10.46 8.22 -12.42
CA PHE A 111 -10.05 7.23 -11.43
C PHE A 111 -10.06 5.82 -12.04
N MET A 112 -9.14 5.00 -11.55
CA MET A 112 -9.05 3.58 -11.85
C MET A 112 -8.92 2.82 -10.54
N TYR A 113 -9.52 1.63 -10.49
CA TYR A 113 -9.25 0.69 -9.41
C TYR A 113 -7.79 0.25 -9.45
N GLN A 114 -7.15 0.23 -8.29
CA GLN A 114 -5.77 -0.22 -8.11
C GLN A 114 -5.71 -1.32 -7.06
N TYR A 115 -5.02 -2.39 -7.42
CA TYR A 115 -4.59 -3.43 -6.50
C TYR A 115 -3.07 -3.50 -6.53
N LYS A 116 -2.43 -3.40 -5.36
CA LYS A 116 -0.98 -3.45 -5.16
C LYS A 116 -0.66 -4.59 -4.19
N TYR A 117 0.08 -5.60 -4.61
CA TYR A 117 0.50 -6.69 -3.72
C TYR A 117 1.79 -6.34 -2.97
N ALA A 118 1.97 -6.93 -1.79
CA ALA A 118 3.17 -6.85 -0.95
C ALA A 118 3.73 -5.42 -0.77
N VAL A 119 2.84 -4.47 -0.48
CA VAL A 119 3.18 -3.10 -0.09
C VAL A 119 3.72 -3.11 1.34
N GLU A 120 4.77 -2.33 1.59
CA GLU A 120 5.31 -2.07 2.93
C GLU A 120 4.96 -0.63 3.35
N PRO A 121 3.84 -0.41 4.08
CA PRO A 121 3.36 0.95 4.35
C PRO A 121 4.36 1.80 5.14
N ALA A 122 5.13 1.18 6.03
CA ALA A 122 6.16 1.85 6.83
C ALA A 122 7.27 2.50 5.97
N ASN A 123 7.46 2.03 4.73
CA ASN A 123 8.45 2.55 3.79
C ASN A 123 7.87 3.60 2.82
N VAL A 124 6.63 4.04 3.05
CA VAL A 124 5.96 5.10 2.28
C VAL A 124 6.04 6.40 3.08
N GLN A 125 6.79 7.39 2.56
CA GLN A 125 7.04 8.66 3.26
C GLN A 125 5.76 9.45 3.58
N THR A 126 4.70 9.27 2.79
CA THR A 126 3.43 9.96 2.97
C THR A 126 2.44 9.22 3.87
N PHE A 127 2.79 8.03 4.37
CA PHE A 127 1.90 7.26 5.24
C PHE A 127 1.69 7.98 6.57
N MET A 128 0.42 8.19 6.95
CA MET A 128 0.06 8.93 8.16
C MET A 128 -0.57 8.03 9.21
N ALA A 129 -1.55 7.23 8.82
CA ALA A 129 -2.30 6.41 9.75
C ALA A 129 -2.80 5.12 9.13
N ARG A 130 -3.07 4.15 10.01
CA ARG A 130 -3.75 2.90 9.68
C ARG A 130 -4.67 2.51 10.82
N ILE A 131 -5.95 2.39 10.53
CA ILE A 131 -6.99 2.08 11.49
C ILE A 131 -7.62 0.73 11.15
N ASN A 132 -7.70 -0.18 12.12
CA ASN A 132 -8.33 -1.49 11.95
C ASN A 132 -9.84 -1.33 11.77
N ILE A 133 -10.37 -1.84 10.66
CA ILE A 133 -11.81 -1.81 10.32
C ILE A 133 -12.48 -3.20 10.45
N GLY A 134 -11.70 -4.28 10.51
CA GLY A 134 -12.23 -5.63 10.71
C GLY A 134 -11.28 -6.74 10.31
N SER A 135 -11.84 -7.95 10.21
CA SER A 135 -11.12 -9.16 9.82
C SER A 135 -12.07 -10.18 9.23
N ALA A 136 -11.60 -10.98 8.27
CA ALA A 136 -12.36 -12.08 7.70
C ALA A 136 -11.43 -13.21 7.23
N THR A 137 -11.93 -14.44 7.20
CA THR A 137 -11.28 -15.56 6.52
C THR A 137 -11.69 -15.54 5.06
N THR A 138 -10.79 -15.08 4.18
CA THR A 138 -11.07 -14.83 2.76
C THR A 138 -9.79 -14.91 1.93
N SER A 139 -9.93 -14.90 0.61
CA SER A 139 -8.82 -14.86 -0.35
C SER A 139 -8.61 -13.44 -0.89
N THR A 140 -7.39 -13.15 -1.37
CA THR A 140 -7.12 -11.84 -1.99
C THR A 140 -7.93 -11.65 -3.28
N ILE A 141 -8.20 -12.72 -4.03
CA ILE A 141 -9.05 -12.65 -5.23
C ILE A 141 -10.49 -12.24 -4.89
N GLU A 142 -11.07 -12.79 -3.82
CA GLU A 142 -12.43 -12.43 -3.38
C GLU A 142 -12.53 -10.94 -3.00
N VAL A 143 -11.54 -10.43 -2.25
CA VAL A 143 -11.45 -9.00 -1.91
C VAL A 143 -11.28 -8.14 -3.18
N THR A 144 -10.48 -8.61 -4.12
CA THR A 144 -10.24 -7.92 -5.40
C THR A 144 -11.52 -7.83 -6.23
N GLU A 145 -12.26 -8.92 -6.34
CA GLU A 145 -13.53 -8.99 -7.07
C GLU A 145 -14.60 -8.08 -6.43
N LEU A 146 -14.68 -8.09 -5.09
CA LEU A 146 -15.56 -7.20 -4.34
C LEU A 146 -15.30 -5.74 -4.68
N PHE A 147 -14.05 -5.31 -4.58
CA PHE A 147 -13.66 -3.92 -4.75
C PHE A 147 -13.66 -3.44 -6.21
N ARG A 148 -13.35 -4.34 -7.16
CA ARG A 148 -13.41 -4.04 -8.59
C ARG A 148 -14.83 -3.77 -9.07
N GLY A 149 -15.83 -4.37 -8.42
CA GLY A 149 -17.25 -4.14 -8.72
C GLY A 149 -17.80 -2.80 -8.25
N LEU A 150 -17.06 -2.05 -7.44
CA LEU A 150 -17.53 -0.78 -6.88
C LEU A 150 -17.49 0.35 -7.91
N LYS A 151 -18.44 1.28 -7.78
CA LYS A 151 -18.46 2.51 -8.57
C LYS A 151 -17.21 3.34 -8.28
N LEU A 152 -16.49 3.70 -9.34
CA LEU A 152 -15.34 4.61 -9.25
C LEU A 152 -15.81 6.07 -9.10
N PRO A 153 -15.05 6.93 -8.43
CA PRO A 153 -15.41 8.33 -8.26
C PRO A 153 -15.55 9.05 -9.60
N GLY A 154 -16.57 9.87 -9.76
CA GLY A 154 -16.79 10.72 -10.94
C GLY A 154 -15.93 11.99 -10.96
N PRO A 155 -16.07 12.84 -12.00
CA PRO A 155 -15.47 14.17 -12.00
C PRO A 155 -15.89 14.99 -10.78
N GLY A 156 -14.93 15.56 -10.06
CA GLY A 156 -15.16 16.34 -8.85
C GLY A 156 -15.35 15.53 -7.57
N GLU A 157 -15.39 14.20 -7.65
CA GLU A 157 -15.39 13.31 -6.48
C GLU A 157 -13.95 12.94 -6.07
N SER A 158 -13.79 12.33 -4.89
CA SER A 158 -12.50 11.92 -4.32
C SER A 158 -12.38 10.39 -4.19
N CYS A 159 -11.14 9.90 -4.06
CA CYS A 159 -10.86 8.51 -3.69
C CYS A 159 -11.51 8.10 -2.35
N LEU A 160 -11.83 9.09 -1.49
CA LEU A 160 -12.61 8.88 -0.28
C LEU A 160 -13.99 8.27 -0.57
N ASN A 161 -14.70 8.73 -1.61
CA ASN A 161 -16.02 8.21 -1.95
C ASN A 161 -15.97 6.70 -2.26
N TRP A 162 -14.91 6.27 -2.96
CA TRP A 162 -14.66 4.86 -3.20
C TRP A 162 -14.31 4.11 -1.91
N ALA A 163 -13.45 4.67 -1.05
CA ALA A 163 -13.05 4.04 0.21
C ALA A 163 -14.24 3.87 1.17
N GLN A 164 -15.15 4.85 1.22
CA GLN A 164 -16.40 4.77 1.98
C GLN A 164 -17.32 3.69 1.42
N SER A 165 -17.47 3.61 0.10
CA SER A 165 -18.26 2.56 -0.55
C SER A 165 -17.67 1.17 -0.28
N ALA A 166 -16.33 1.05 -0.29
CA ALA A 166 -15.64 -0.18 0.03
C ALA A 166 -15.89 -0.62 1.49
N MET A 167 -15.80 0.30 2.45
CA MET A 167 -16.10 -0.02 3.86
C MET A 167 -17.55 -0.46 4.06
N LEU A 168 -18.53 0.20 3.41
CA LEU A 168 -19.93 -0.20 3.45
C LEU A 168 -20.12 -1.61 2.86
N GLU A 169 -19.52 -1.91 1.71
CA GLU A 169 -19.63 -3.22 1.09
C GLU A 169 -18.97 -4.31 1.96
N MET A 170 -17.83 -4.01 2.59
CA MET A 170 -17.21 -4.92 3.55
C MET A 170 -18.10 -5.18 4.77
N GLN A 171 -18.81 -4.15 5.27
CA GLN A 171 -19.78 -4.32 6.35
C GLN A 171 -20.94 -5.23 5.94
N LEU A 172 -21.46 -5.07 4.71
CA LEU A 172 -22.53 -5.90 4.16
C LEU A 172 -22.10 -7.36 3.97
N LYS A 173 -20.84 -7.62 3.61
CA LYS A 173 -20.26 -8.97 3.47
C LYS A 173 -19.77 -9.57 4.79
N GLY A 174 -19.90 -8.86 5.91
CA GLY A 174 -19.38 -9.31 7.20
C GLY A 174 -17.85 -9.35 7.30
N MET A 175 -17.14 -8.63 6.42
CA MET A 175 -15.68 -8.51 6.41
C MET A 175 -15.15 -7.37 7.30
N ALA A 176 -16.01 -6.39 7.59
CA ALA A 176 -15.72 -5.26 8.48
C ALA A 176 -16.70 -5.20 9.66
N LYS A 177 -16.27 -4.57 10.76
CA LYS A 177 -17.14 -4.26 11.89
C LYS A 177 -18.22 -3.27 11.48
N GLN A 178 -19.39 -3.34 12.12
CA GLN A 178 -20.44 -2.34 11.95
C GLN A 178 -20.06 -1.02 12.65
N PHE A 179 -20.08 0.08 11.90
CA PHE A 179 -19.83 1.45 12.35
C PHE A 179 -20.38 2.44 11.33
N ASP A 180 -20.66 3.68 11.76
CA ASP A 180 -21.03 4.75 10.84
C ASP A 180 -19.82 5.19 10.01
N VAL A 181 -19.87 4.93 8.70
CA VAL A 181 -18.74 5.15 7.79
C VAL A 181 -18.39 6.64 7.65
N GLY A 182 -19.37 7.53 7.64
CA GLY A 182 -19.14 8.98 7.53
C GLY A 182 -18.38 9.53 8.73
N THR A 183 -18.90 9.26 9.93
CA THR A 183 -18.26 9.64 11.20
C THR A 183 -16.89 8.97 11.36
N PHE A 184 -16.75 7.73 10.91
CA PHE A 184 -15.48 7.01 10.97
C PHE A 184 -14.40 7.68 10.11
N SER A 185 -14.71 8.09 8.87
CA SER A 185 -13.76 8.83 8.02
C SER A 185 -13.26 10.10 8.68
N GLN A 186 -14.14 10.85 9.34
CA GLN A 186 -13.76 12.07 10.07
C GLN A 186 -12.78 11.77 11.21
N LYS A 187 -13.12 10.79 12.07
CA LYS A 187 -12.25 10.39 13.19
C LYS A 187 -10.92 9.79 12.74
N ALA A 188 -10.91 9.08 11.61
CA ALA A 188 -9.69 8.55 11.03
C ALA A 188 -8.73 9.68 10.62
N LEU A 189 -9.26 10.79 10.08
CA LEU A 189 -8.45 11.97 9.77
C LEU A 189 -7.95 12.67 11.04
N GLU A 190 -8.82 12.90 12.02
CA GLU A 190 -8.42 13.48 13.31
C GLU A 190 -7.28 12.68 13.94
N TYR A 191 -7.36 11.35 13.89
CA TYR A 191 -6.31 10.44 14.38
C TYR A 191 -5.01 10.59 13.60
N ALA A 192 -5.08 10.66 12.27
CA ALA A 192 -3.91 10.87 11.42
C ALA A 192 -3.22 12.23 11.66
N LEU A 193 -3.98 13.23 12.09
CA LEU A 193 -3.49 14.57 12.43
C LEU A 193 -3.07 14.70 13.90
N GLY A 194 -3.16 13.63 14.71
CA GLY A 194 -2.78 13.66 16.13
C GLY A 194 -3.73 14.46 17.02
N ARG A 195 -5.03 14.51 16.69
CA ARG A 195 -6.04 15.34 17.36
C ARG A 195 -7.03 14.54 18.21
N VAL A 196 -6.70 13.29 18.54
CA VAL A 196 -7.57 12.32 19.23
C VAL A 196 -6.91 11.84 20.51
#